data_AF-A0A2N1THX9-F1
#
_entry.id   AF-A0A2N1THX9-F1
#
_cell.length_a   1.000
_cell.length_b   1.000
_cell.length_c   1.000
_cell.angle_alpha   90.00
_cell.angle_beta   90.00
_cell.angle_gamma   90.00
#
_symmetry.space_group_name_H-M   'P 1'
#
loop_
_entity.id
_entity.type
_entity.pdbx_description
1 polymer ?
#
loop_
_entity_poly.entity_id
_entity_poly.type
_entity_poly.pdbx_seq_one_letter_code
_entity_poly.pdbx_strand_id
1 'polypeptide(L)'
;MKRLQSLVYLLLCLGALIVVVGVNTGCENSSDEDEKTSLPVILITPGTVEEDISANLTFSVSIDKIEQGDTVTVDWTTSNGTATAGEDYTADSGTLTFSSTDPQEVNVVVIDDEIYEENETVLLVLSNPVNAKIDTSIADGAEGTITSDGNYQIVVGPTYDSVYSSSPRPDGVIYVDGALWIIEVNAAKLYTIDPATGTESSSFSMNIAHDLSWDGTYIWSTSYFGAHPHLYKYDTSGALQSDITITDEANFPTAMAYDTHNNCIWVVNTNSTPETKVWQINPVSGAVIDSWTLTDGNTLSGVTYGMCVDSKPGYLWMVYGSTLRKVSIAEKSVVKDFTIPSPPAALLTGVFQVETNEFWMVSGNNNVFFKIEITE
;
A
#
# COMPACT_ATOMS: atom_id res chain seq x y z
N MET A 1 14.61 -21.28 -42.40
CA MET A 1 13.68 -22.41 -42.67
C MET A 1 13.61 -22.61 -44.19
N LYS A 2 13.89 -23.83 -44.67
CA LYS A 2 13.60 -24.37 -46.03
C LYS A 2 14.21 -23.64 -47.24
N ARG A 3 15.18 -24.32 -47.86
CA ARG A 3 15.66 -24.10 -49.24
C ARG A 3 14.48 -24.05 -50.21
N LEU A 4 14.36 -22.98 -51.00
CA LEU A 4 13.56 -22.97 -52.23
C LEU A 4 14.50 -23.05 -53.42
N GLN A 5 14.63 -24.24 -54.00
CA GLN A 5 14.94 -24.38 -55.42
C GLN A 5 13.65 -24.85 -56.08
N SER A 6 13.04 -23.98 -56.88
CA SER A 6 11.94 -24.34 -57.77
C SER A 6 12.47 -25.27 -58.86
N LEU A 7 12.24 -26.56 -58.65
CA LEU A 7 12.49 -27.62 -59.61
C LEU A 7 11.17 -27.90 -60.33
N VAL A 8 11.02 -27.38 -61.55
CA VAL A 8 9.85 -27.64 -62.40
C VAL A 8 9.98 -29.05 -62.97
N TYR A 9 9.24 -30.01 -62.42
CA TYR A 9 9.05 -31.33 -63.01
C TYR A 9 7.76 -31.36 -63.83
N LEU A 10 7.88 -31.37 -65.15
CA LEU A 10 6.79 -31.77 -66.05
C LEU A 10 7.06 -33.21 -66.49
N LEU A 11 6.38 -34.17 -65.87
CA LEU A 11 6.42 -35.58 -66.25
C LEU A 11 5.40 -35.81 -67.38
N LEU A 12 5.88 -35.96 -68.62
CA LEU A 12 5.17 -36.69 -69.67
C LEU A 12 6.11 -37.78 -70.20
N CYS A 13 5.65 -39.02 -70.09
CA CYS A 13 6.33 -40.22 -70.57
C CYS A 13 6.69 -40.12 -72.07
N LEU A 14 7.96 -40.33 -72.42
CA LEU A 14 8.50 -41.45 -73.19
C LEU A 14 9.92 -41.08 -73.69
N GLY A 15 10.94 -41.82 -73.26
CA GLY A 15 12.19 -41.99 -74.01
C GLY A 15 13.38 -41.06 -73.69
N ALA A 16 14.49 -41.71 -73.31
CA ALA A 16 15.89 -41.31 -73.49
C ALA A 16 16.56 -40.33 -72.49
N LEU A 17 17.36 -40.94 -71.61
CA LEU A 17 18.77 -40.67 -71.26
C LEU A 17 19.23 -39.22 -70.95
N ILE A 18 19.64 -39.05 -69.69
CA ILE A 18 20.34 -37.88 -69.12
C ILE A 18 21.82 -37.89 -69.56
N VAL A 19 22.34 -36.74 -69.98
CA VAL A 19 23.80 -36.46 -69.96
C VAL A 19 24.03 -35.09 -69.32
N VAL A 20 24.73 -35.08 -68.19
CA VAL A 20 25.25 -33.90 -67.50
C VAL A 20 26.66 -33.63 -68.03
N VAL A 21 26.93 -32.41 -68.48
CA VAL A 21 28.30 -31.91 -68.69
C VAL A 21 28.40 -30.56 -67.98
N GLY A 22 29.22 -30.50 -66.94
CA GLY A 22 29.54 -29.27 -66.23
C GLY A 22 30.72 -28.55 -66.89
N VAL A 23 30.67 -27.21 -66.87
CA VAL A 23 31.86 -26.36 -66.91
C VAL A 23 31.68 -25.26 -65.87
N ASN A 24 32.69 -25.17 -65.00
CA ASN A 24 32.78 -24.25 -63.88
C ASN A 24 33.56 -23.01 -64.33
N THR A 25 32.95 -21.83 -64.29
CA THR A 25 33.65 -20.54 -64.34
C THR A 25 32.83 -19.49 -63.59
N GLY A 26 33.41 -18.90 -62.54
CA GLY A 26 32.91 -17.67 -61.94
C GLY A 26 32.94 -17.69 -60.41
N CYS A 27 33.98 -17.08 -59.86
CA CYS A 27 34.00 -16.62 -58.48
C CYS A 27 33.11 -15.37 -58.40
N GLU A 28 32.04 -15.42 -57.60
CA GLU A 28 31.35 -14.24 -57.10
C GLU A 28 31.50 -14.25 -55.57
N ASN A 29 32.24 -13.28 -55.06
CA ASN A 29 32.17 -12.85 -53.67
C ASN A 29 30.75 -12.29 -53.47
N SER A 30 29.89 -13.01 -52.76
CA SER A 30 28.76 -12.38 -52.09
C SER A 30 29.32 -11.67 -50.85
N SER A 31 29.38 -10.34 -50.94
CA SER A 31 29.61 -9.42 -49.84
C SER A 31 28.71 -9.74 -48.65
N ASP A 32 29.33 -9.80 -47.48
CA ASP A 32 28.80 -9.50 -46.15
C ASP A 32 27.32 -9.83 -45.94
N GLU A 33 27.07 -10.97 -45.29
CA GLU A 33 25.83 -11.09 -44.52
C GLU A 33 25.90 -10.04 -43.42
N ASP A 34 25.02 -9.03 -43.51
CA ASP A 34 24.73 -8.03 -42.49
C ASP A 34 24.65 -8.69 -41.11
N GLU A 35 25.75 -8.66 -40.36
CA GLU A 35 25.70 -8.79 -38.92
C GLU A 35 24.97 -7.53 -38.43
N LYS A 36 23.65 -7.62 -38.30
CA LYS A 36 22.85 -6.59 -37.65
C LYS A 36 23.33 -6.52 -36.21
N THR A 37 24.36 -5.72 -35.98
CA THR A 37 24.90 -5.44 -34.66
C THR A 37 23.75 -4.90 -33.82
N SER A 38 23.33 -5.69 -32.83
CA SER A 38 22.31 -5.23 -31.89
C SER A 38 22.89 -4.06 -31.10
N LEU A 39 22.09 -3.00 -30.89
CA LEU A 39 22.47 -1.91 -30.01
C LEU A 39 22.84 -2.45 -28.63
N PRO A 40 23.88 -1.89 -27.97
CA PRO A 40 24.14 -2.08 -26.56
C PRO A 40 22.87 -1.98 -25.71
N VAL A 41 22.79 -2.80 -24.67
CA VAL A 41 21.66 -2.86 -23.75
C VAL A 41 22.09 -2.32 -22.39
N ILE A 42 21.33 -1.34 -21.90
CA ILE A 42 21.50 -0.78 -20.56
C ILE A 42 20.57 -1.52 -19.60
N LEU A 43 21.14 -1.98 -18.49
CA LEU A 43 20.48 -2.71 -17.41
C LEU A 43 20.68 -1.96 -16.10
N ILE A 44 19.76 -2.14 -15.15
CA ILE A 44 19.89 -1.63 -13.79
C ILE A 44 19.84 -2.80 -12.83
N THR A 45 20.81 -2.85 -11.91
CA THR A 45 20.70 -3.66 -10.70
C THR A 45 20.29 -2.71 -9.57
N PRO A 46 19.04 -2.78 -9.08
CA PRO A 46 18.62 -1.95 -7.97
C PRO A 46 19.27 -2.38 -6.65
N GLY A 47 19.44 -1.42 -5.76
CA GLY A 47 19.96 -1.64 -4.41
C GLY A 47 18.86 -1.89 -3.38
N THR A 48 19.32 -2.24 -2.19
CA THR A 48 18.54 -2.18 -0.96
C THR A 48 19.40 -1.50 0.08
N VAL A 49 18.81 -0.58 0.84
CA VAL A 49 19.50 0.13 1.93
C VAL A 49 18.57 0.22 3.12
N GLU A 50 19.11 0.10 4.32
CA GLU A 50 18.37 0.41 5.55
C GLU A 50 18.29 1.93 5.70
N GLU A 51 17.13 2.41 6.14
CA GLU A 51 16.97 3.78 6.55
C GLU A 51 17.93 4.09 7.71
N ASP A 52 18.80 5.07 7.49
CA ASP A 52 19.81 5.52 8.45
C ASP A 52 20.32 6.88 8.01
N ILE A 53 20.90 7.63 8.94
CA ILE A 53 21.50 8.91 8.67
C ILE A 53 22.64 8.78 7.64
N SER A 54 22.52 9.52 6.54
CA SER A 54 23.47 9.47 5.40
C SER A 54 23.43 8.18 4.57
N ALA A 55 22.40 7.34 4.73
CA ALA A 55 22.17 6.21 3.85
C ALA A 55 21.96 6.65 2.39
N ASN A 56 22.43 5.82 1.46
CA ASN A 56 22.21 6.02 0.03
C ASN A 56 21.69 4.73 -0.59
N LEU A 57 20.55 4.83 -1.27
CA LEU A 57 20.04 3.76 -2.12
C LEU A 57 20.79 3.81 -3.44
N THR A 58 21.69 2.84 -3.65
CA THR A 58 22.54 2.78 -4.85
C THR A 58 21.93 1.90 -5.94
N PHE A 59 21.76 2.46 -7.13
CA PHE A 59 21.45 1.73 -8.34
C PHE A 59 22.71 1.54 -9.19
N SER A 60 23.03 0.29 -9.55
CA SER A 60 24.15 -0.01 -10.44
C SER A 60 23.66 -0.14 -11.89
N VAL A 61 24.02 0.83 -12.73
CA VAL A 61 23.65 0.88 -14.14
C VAL A 61 24.78 0.30 -14.97
N SER A 62 24.48 -0.77 -15.71
CA SER A 62 25.46 -1.53 -16.49
C SER A 62 25.11 -1.55 -17.98
N ILE A 63 26.12 -1.80 -18.80
CA ILE A 63 25.98 -1.93 -20.25
C ILE A 63 26.70 -3.20 -20.73
N ASP A 64 26.05 -3.97 -21.60
CA ASP A 64 26.55 -5.29 -22.01
C ASP A 64 27.78 -5.22 -22.94
N LYS A 65 27.87 -4.18 -23.75
CA LYS A 65 29.00 -3.91 -24.66
C LYS A 65 29.08 -2.44 -25.05
N ILE A 66 30.27 -2.01 -25.46
CA ILE A 66 30.49 -0.71 -26.12
C ILE A 66 31.34 -0.94 -27.36
N GLU A 67 30.87 -0.42 -28.50
CA GLU A 67 31.62 -0.49 -29.75
C GLU A 67 32.86 0.42 -29.66
N GLN A 68 33.97 0.00 -30.28
CA GLN A 68 35.25 0.69 -30.12
C GLN A 68 35.17 2.15 -30.62
N GLY A 69 35.42 3.11 -29.72
CA GLY A 69 35.42 4.54 -30.04
C GLY A 69 34.07 5.23 -29.85
N ASP A 70 33.03 4.48 -29.49
CA ASP A 70 31.73 5.04 -29.16
C ASP A 70 31.66 5.52 -27.71
N THR A 71 30.70 6.40 -27.46
CA THR A 71 30.27 6.80 -26.12
C THR A 71 28.76 6.58 -26.07
N VAL A 72 28.29 5.97 -24.98
CA VAL A 72 26.88 5.78 -24.70
C VAL A 72 26.47 6.74 -23.59
N THR A 73 25.34 7.44 -23.78
CA THR A 73 24.75 8.27 -22.73
C THR A 73 23.31 7.87 -22.49
N VAL A 74 22.85 8.02 -21.25
CA VAL A 74 21.47 7.80 -20.87
C VAL A 74 21.10 8.78 -19.76
N ASP A 75 19.95 9.42 -19.87
CA ASP A 75 19.42 10.27 -18.82
C ASP A 75 18.72 9.41 -17.77
N TRP A 76 18.73 9.86 -16.53
CA TRP A 76 18.03 9.20 -15.43
C TRP A 76 17.28 10.22 -14.57
N THR A 77 16.19 9.78 -13.97
CA THR A 77 15.44 10.51 -12.95
C THR A 77 14.95 9.53 -11.90
N THR A 78 14.91 9.95 -10.64
CA THR A 78 14.15 9.23 -9.63
C THR A 78 12.66 9.55 -9.74
N SER A 79 11.83 8.60 -9.29
CA SER A 79 10.39 8.74 -9.18
C SER A 79 9.90 7.96 -7.97
N ASN A 80 8.78 8.37 -7.39
CA ASN A 80 8.15 7.67 -6.27
C ASN A 80 7.77 6.24 -6.70
N GLY A 81 8.08 5.28 -5.85
CA GLY A 81 7.39 3.99 -5.80
C GLY A 81 6.34 4.09 -4.69
N THR A 82 6.56 3.36 -3.60
CA THR A 82 5.84 3.59 -2.33
C THR A 82 6.47 4.71 -1.49
N ALA A 83 7.76 5.00 -1.69
CA ALA A 83 8.45 6.13 -1.07
C ALA A 83 8.10 7.45 -1.77
N THR A 84 8.04 8.52 -1.00
CA THR A 84 7.66 9.88 -1.35
C THR A 84 8.86 10.81 -1.34
N ALA A 85 9.14 11.44 -2.48
CA ALA A 85 10.21 12.42 -2.58
C ALA A 85 10.00 13.61 -1.63
N GLY A 86 11.03 13.95 -0.86
CA GLY A 86 11.04 15.01 0.14
C GLY A 86 10.59 14.57 1.54
N GLU A 87 10.03 13.37 1.66
CA GLU A 87 9.71 12.71 2.94
C GLU A 87 10.72 11.58 3.15
N ASP A 88 10.81 10.63 2.22
CA ASP A 88 11.59 9.39 2.41
C ASP A 88 12.91 9.39 1.61
N TYR A 89 12.99 10.19 0.54
CA TYR A 89 14.22 10.35 -0.26
C TYR A 89 14.31 11.70 -0.97
N THR A 90 15.51 12.10 -1.37
CA THR A 90 15.69 13.32 -2.20
C THR A 90 15.56 13.00 -3.69
N ALA A 91 14.59 13.62 -4.36
CA ALA A 91 14.46 13.51 -5.82
C ALA A 91 15.69 14.08 -6.54
N ASP A 92 16.18 13.35 -7.55
CA ASP A 92 17.38 13.71 -8.30
C ASP A 92 17.29 13.22 -9.75
N SER A 93 18.12 13.80 -10.61
CA SER A 93 18.21 13.45 -12.03
C SER A 93 19.58 13.80 -12.62
N GLY A 94 19.94 13.14 -13.71
CA GLY A 94 21.20 13.41 -14.38
C GLY A 94 21.40 12.62 -15.67
N THR A 95 22.65 12.55 -16.12
CA THR A 95 23.04 11.79 -17.31
C THR A 95 24.25 10.92 -16.97
N LEU A 96 24.15 9.63 -17.25
CA LEU A 96 25.28 8.70 -17.18
C LEU A 96 26.00 8.66 -18.52
N THR A 97 27.33 8.57 -18.47
CA THR A 97 28.18 8.45 -19.67
C THR A 97 29.06 7.23 -19.54
N PHE A 98 28.97 6.32 -20.51
CA PHE A 98 29.78 5.12 -20.58
C PHE A 98 30.83 5.23 -21.69
N SER A 99 32.10 5.17 -21.30
CA SER A 99 33.26 5.03 -22.19
C SER A 99 33.92 3.64 -22.10
N SER A 100 33.45 2.80 -21.18
CA SER A 100 33.81 1.39 -20.98
C SER A 100 32.56 0.64 -20.48
N THR A 101 32.64 -0.69 -20.40
CA THR A 101 31.57 -1.51 -19.83
C THR A 101 31.58 -1.54 -18.29
N ASP A 102 32.34 -0.64 -17.65
CA ASP A 102 32.34 -0.53 -16.19
C ASP A 102 31.00 0.08 -15.73
N PRO A 103 30.31 -0.53 -14.75
CA PRO A 103 29.05 0.01 -14.25
C PRO A 103 29.21 1.44 -13.71
N GLN A 104 28.15 2.23 -13.86
CA GLN A 104 28.01 3.54 -13.24
C GLN A 104 26.99 3.45 -12.10
N GLU A 105 27.19 4.24 -11.05
CA GLU A 105 26.29 4.26 -9.89
C GLU A 105 25.43 5.53 -9.89
N VAL A 106 24.17 5.36 -9.52
CA VAL A 106 23.29 6.46 -9.12
C VAL A 106 23.00 6.26 -7.63
N ASN A 107 23.37 7.25 -6.82
CA ASN A 107 23.14 7.23 -5.37
C ASN A 107 21.98 8.16 -5.05
N VAL A 108 20.90 7.58 -4.54
CA VAL A 108 19.72 8.33 -4.09
C VAL A 108 19.85 8.53 -2.58
N VAL A 109 19.84 9.80 -2.15
CA VAL A 109 19.93 10.15 -0.73
C VAL A 109 18.63 9.78 -0.04
N VAL A 110 18.73 8.90 0.97
CA VAL A 110 17.62 8.55 1.86
C VAL A 110 17.47 9.64 2.91
N ILE A 111 16.23 9.97 3.25
CA ILE A 111 15.90 10.86 4.35
C ILE A 111 15.56 9.95 5.53
N ASP A 112 16.13 10.27 6.69
CA ASP A 112 15.99 9.53 7.94
C ASP A 112 15.16 10.40 8.88
N ASP A 113 14.04 9.87 9.36
CA ASP A 113 13.17 10.54 10.33
C ASP A 113 12.67 9.60 11.44
N GLU A 114 11.89 10.12 12.40
CA GLU A 114 11.41 9.34 13.55
C GLU A 114 10.02 8.70 13.28
N ILE A 115 9.56 8.68 12.02
CA ILE A 115 8.24 8.19 11.62
C ILE A 115 8.29 6.67 11.39
N TYR A 116 7.29 5.93 11.86
CA TYR A 116 7.23 4.50 11.61
C TYR A 116 6.78 4.21 10.19
N GLU A 117 7.67 3.59 9.43
CA GLU A 117 7.43 3.26 8.04
C GLU A 117 7.64 1.76 7.77
N GLU A 118 6.95 1.26 6.74
CA GLU A 118 7.23 -0.09 6.24
C GLU A 118 8.39 -0.02 5.24
N ASN A 119 8.86 -1.16 4.73
CA ASN A 119 9.81 -1.12 3.61
C ASN A 119 9.19 -0.39 2.42
N GLU A 120 9.94 0.54 1.85
CA GLU A 120 9.49 1.38 0.76
C GLU A 120 10.33 1.23 -0.50
N THR A 121 9.82 1.75 -1.61
CA THR A 121 10.44 1.61 -2.93
C THR A 121 10.61 2.94 -3.63
N VAL A 122 11.75 3.11 -4.27
CA VAL A 122 12.09 4.24 -5.16
C VAL A 122 12.34 3.70 -6.56
N LEU A 123 11.82 4.37 -7.58
CA LEU A 123 12.04 4.02 -8.98
C LEU A 123 13.20 4.83 -9.58
N LEU A 124 14.13 4.17 -10.27
CA LEU A 124 15.08 4.81 -11.18
C LEU A 124 14.63 4.62 -12.62
N VAL A 125 14.24 5.72 -13.29
CA VAL A 125 13.74 5.71 -14.67
C VAL A 125 14.82 6.22 -15.62
N LEU A 126 15.14 5.41 -16.64
CA LEU A 126 16.08 5.79 -17.69
C LEU A 126 15.35 6.36 -18.90
N SER A 127 15.97 7.34 -19.56
CA SER A 127 15.42 7.96 -20.77
C SER A 127 16.51 8.44 -21.73
N ASN A 128 16.11 8.80 -22.94
CA ASN A 128 16.97 9.38 -23.98
C ASN A 128 18.30 8.63 -24.22
N PRO A 129 18.32 7.28 -24.35
CA PRO A 129 19.56 6.57 -24.60
C PRO A 129 20.15 6.96 -25.96
N VAL A 130 21.46 7.21 -26.01
CA VAL A 130 22.23 7.48 -27.23
C VAL A 130 23.19 6.31 -27.47
N ASN A 131 23.19 5.78 -28.69
CA ASN A 131 23.99 4.61 -29.10
C ASN A 131 23.71 3.32 -28.31
N ALA A 132 22.58 3.24 -27.61
CA ALA A 132 22.15 2.07 -26.85
C ALA A 132 20.61 1.98 -26.83
N LYS A 133 20.10 0.91 -26.24
CA LYS A 133 18.69 0.75 -25.86
C LYS A 133 18.60 0.38 -24.38
N ILE A 134 17.49 0.75 -23.75
CA ILE A 134 17.18 0.35 -22.37
C ILE A 134 16.55 -1.05 -22.41
N ASP A 135 16.90 -1.91 -21.46
CA ASP A 135 16.28 -3.22 -21.33
C ASP A 135 14.77 -3.07 -21.05
N THR A 136 13.94 -3.85 -21.76
CA THR A 136 12.48 -3.72 -21.66
C THR A 136 11.93 -4.13 -20.31
N SER A 137 12.67 -4.90 -19.50
CA SER A 137 12.25 -5.30 -18.15
C SER A 137 12.26 -4.14 -17.14
N ILE A 138 12.95 -3.04 -17.46
CA ILE A 138 13.06 -1.83 -16.62
C ILE A 138 12.49 -0.59 -17.33
N ALA A 139 11.67 -0.78 -18.36
CA ALA A 139 11.15 0.32 -19.16
C ALA A 139 10.30 1.32 -18.35
N ASP A 140 9.63 0.83 -17.30
CA ASP A 140 8.82 1.63 -16.38
C ASP A 140 9.63 2.09 -15.13
N GLY A 141 10.93 1.80 -15.09
CA GLY A 141 11.83 2.07 -13.97
C GLY A 141 12.29 0.80 -13.25
N ALA A 142 13.45 0.85 -12.62
CA ALA A 142 13.92 -0.20 -11.72
C ALA A 142 13.63 0.17 -10.26
N GLU A 143 13.09 -0.76 -9.48
CA GLU A 143 12.68 -0.53 -8.09
C GLU A 143 13.82 -0.86 -7.14
N GLY A 144 14.33 0.15 -6.44
CA GLY A 144 15.22 -0.02 -5.28
C GLY A 144 14.42 0.08 -3.97
N THR A 145 14.94 -0.53 -2.90
CA THR A 145 14.21 -0.66 -1.63
C THR A 145 14.91 0.09 -0.50
N ILE A 146 14.15 0.88 0.25
CA ILE A 146 14.54 1.42 1.55
C ILE A 146 13.88 0.51 2.61
N THR A 147 14.67 -0.10 3.49
CA THR A 147 14.14 -0.96 4.55
C THR A 147 14.05 -0.22 5.86
N SER A 148 12.96 -0.43 6.60
CA SER A 148 12.78 0.13 7.94
C SER A 148 13.89 -0.34 8.88
N ASP A 149 14.37 0.59 9.72
CA ASP A 149 15.33 0.41 10.82
C ASP A 149 14.78 -0.42 12.01
N GLY A 150 13.44 -0.53 12.07
CA GLY A 150 12.70 -1.54 12.82
C GLY A 150 12.63 -1.41 14.35
N ASN A 151 13.13 -0.33 14.96
CA ASN A 151 13.31 -0.25 16.42
C ASN A 151 12.11 0.28 17.24
N TYR A 152 10.96 0.48 16.60
CA TYR A 152 9.82 1.17 17.20
C TYR A 152 9.17 0.54 18.45
N GLN A 153 8.80 1.40 19.40
CA GLN A 153 8.08 1.13 20.64
C GLN A 153 6.78 1.95 20.72
N ILE A 154 5.88 1.56 21.64
CA ILE A 154 4.67 2.33 21.96
C ILE A 154 4.91 3.18 23.21
N VAL A 155 4.69 4.48 23.07
CA VAL A 155 4.59 5.42 24.18
C VAL A 155 3.12 5.73 24.44
N VAL A 156 2.66 5.51 25.66
CA VAL A 156 1.29 5.86 26.08
C VAL A 156 1.29 7.28 26.64
N GLY A 157 0.50 8.14 26.02
CA GLY A 157 0.27 9.51 26.43
C GLY A 157 -0.80 9.66 27.52
N PRO A 158 -1.41 10.85 27.64
CA PRO A 158 -2.49 11.10 28.60
C PRO A 158 -3.64 10.10 28.45
N THR A 159 -4.17 9.66 29.59
CA THR A 159 -5.32 8.76 29.70
C THR A 159 -6.42 9.45 30.49
N TYR A 160 -7.65 9.31 30.03
CA TYR A 160 -8.82 9.96 30.60
C TYR A 160 -9.98 8.98 30.73
N ASP A 161 -10.74 9.10 31.82
CA ASP A 161 -11.91 8.25 32.07
C ASP A 161 -13.12 8.70 31.21
N SER A 162 -13.90 7.73 30.74
CA SER A 162 -15.15 7.91 29.98
C SER A 162 -16.39 7.82 30.88
N VAL A 163 -16.39 8.51 32.02
CA VAL A 163 -17.50 8.49 33.01
C VAL A 163 -18.72 9.34 32.62
N TYR A 164 -18.96 9.53 31.32
CA TYR A 164 -19.98 10.45 30.80
C TYR A 164 -21.40 9.89 30.80
N SER A 165 -21.57 8.63 31.24
CA SER A 165 -22.86 7.98 31.44
C SER A 165 -22.86 7.02 32.62
N SER A 166 -24.04 6.49 32.96
CA SER A 166 -24.21 5.50 34.02
C SER A 166 -23.73 4.08 33.68
N SER A 167 -23.45 3.79 32.40
CA SER A 167 -22.98 2.48 31.94
C SER A 167 -22.08 2.63 30.70
N PRO A 168 -20.93 3.31 30.86
CA PRO A 168 -20.07 3.65 29.75
C PRO A 168 -19.60 2.40 29.02
N ARG A 169 -19.50 2.52 27.70
CA ARG A 169 -18.89 1.55 26.78
C ARG A 169 -18.50 2.30 25.51
N PRO A 170 -17.34 2.97 25.50
CA PRO A 170 -16.84 3.60 24.29
C PRO A 170 -16.38 2.52 23.30
N ASP A 171 -16.92 2.53 22.08
CA ASP A 171 -16.49 1.58 21.03
C ASP A 171 -15.64 2.29 19.96
N GLY A 172 -16.12 3.34 19.31
CA GLY A 172 -15.36 4.09 18.29
C GLY A 172 -14.85 5.45 18.74
N VAL A 173 -13.77 5.92 18.11
CA VAL A 173 -13.18 7.25 18.30
C VAL A 173 -12.76 7.83 16.95
N ILE A 174 -12.93 9.14 16.76
CA ILE A 174 -12.32 9.91 15.67
C ILE A 174 -11.86 11.28 16.20
N TYR A 175 -10.98 11.95 15.45
CA TYR A 175 -10.53 13.31 15.76
C TYR A 175 -10.99 14.27 14.65
N VAL A 176 -11.83 15.25 15.01
CA VAL A 176 -12.41 16.20 14.04
C VAL A 176 -12.43 17.59 14.67
N ASP A 177 -11.92 18.58 13.92
CA ASP A 177 -11.91 20.00 14.28
C ASP A 177 -11.38 20.30 15.69
N GLY A 178 -10.33 19.60 16.11
CA GLY A 178 -9.68 19.81 17.40
C GLY A 178 -10.32 19.07 18.58
N ALA A 179 -11.37 18.28 18.35
CA ALA A 179 -12.07 17.51 19.37
C ALA A 179 -12.04 16.01 19.09
N LEU A 180 -12.03 15.21 20.16
CA LEU A 180 -12.31 13.77 20.06
C LEU A 180 -13.80 13.56 20.00
N TRP A 181 -14.24 12.75 19.06
CA TRP A 181 -15.62 12.29 18.97
C TRP A 181 -15.66 10.81 19.34
N ILE A 182 -16.48 10.48 20.32
CA ILE A 182 -16.58 9.13 20.86
C ILE A 182 -18.02 8.66 20.79
N ILE A 183 -18.21 7.45 20.29
CA ILE A 183 -19.49 6.76 20.35
C ILE A 183 -19.56 5.92 21.62
N GLU A 184 -20.64 6.10 22.36
CA GLU A 184 -21.01 5.24 23.47
C GLU A 184 -22.23 4.42 23.11
N VAL A 185 -22.00 3.12 22.93
CA VAL A 185 -22.96 2.23 22.28
C VAL A 185 -24.11 1.82 23.21
N ASN A 186 -23.85 1.70 24.52
CA ASN A 186 -24.89 1.39 25.51
C ASN A 186 -25.90 2.54 25.64
N ALA A 187 -25.45 3.79 25.43
CA ALA A 187 -26.26 4.99 25.52
C ALA A 187 -26.81 5.46 24.16
N ALA A 188 -26.40 4.83 23.05
CA ALA A 188 -26.65 5.32 21.68
C ALA A 188 -26.32 6.81 21.54
N LYS A 189 -25.17 7.21 22.09
CA LYS A 189 -24.74 8.60 22.23
C LYS A 189 -23.45 8.82 21.45
N LEU A 190 -23.37 9.93 20.75
CA LEU A 190 -22.11 10.50 20.25
C LEU A 190 -21.81 11.73 21.09
N TYR A 191 -20.57 11.89 21.50
CA TYR A 191 -20.19 13.07 22.28
C TYR A 191 -18.77 13.48 21.95
N THR A 192 -18.50 14.76 22.18
CA THR A 192 -17.18 15.35 21.95
C THR A 192 -16.44 15.57 23.25
N ILE A 193 -15.13 15.42 23.21
CA ILE A 193 -14.23 15.69 24.32
C ILE A 193 -13.13 16.63 23.84
N ASP A 194 -12.78 17.59 24.69
CA ASP A 194 -11.53 18.33 24.53
C ASP A 194 -10.33 17.42 24.86
N PRO A 195 -9.46 17.11 23.88
CA PRO A 195 -8.32 16.21 24.06
C PRO A 195 -7.29 16.71 25.09
N ALA A 196 -7.25 18.01 25.39
CA ALA A 196 -6.29 18.56 26.35
C ALA A 196 -6.77 18.37 27.80
N THR A 197 -8.07 18.50 28.03
CA THR A 197 -8.66 18.51 29.38
C THR A 197 -9.41 17.23 29.72
N GLY A 198 -9.78 16.45 28.72
CA GLY A 198 -10.61 15.26 28.88
C GLY A 198 -12.02 15.60 29.35
N THR A 199 -12.60 16.75 28.96
CA THR A 199 -13.96 17.14 29.36
C THR A 199 -14.95 17.06 28.21
N GLU A 200 -16.14 16.50 28.47
CA GLU A 200 -17.26 16.49 27.50
C GLU A 200 -17.66 17.93 27.15
N SER A 201 -17.76 18.20 25.84
CA SER A 201 -18.11 19.53 25.32
C SER A 201 -19.48 19.56 24.65
N SER A 202 -19.91 18.47 24.02
CA SER A 202 -21.20 18.36 23.34
C SER A 202 -21.66 16.92 23.26
N SER A 203 -22.96 16.70 23.13
CA SER A 203 -23.51 15.37 22.93
C SER A 203 -24.77 15.33 22.07
N PHE A 204 -24.92 14.22 21.37
CA PHE A 204 -25.91 13.98 20.33
C PHE A 204 -26.48 12.57 20.51
N SER A 205 -27.76 12.41 20.21
CA SER A 205 -28.38 11.08 20.10
C SER A 205 -28.08 10.50 18.72
N MET A 206 -27.79 9.21 18.65
CA MET A 206 -27.55 8.50 17.39
C MET A 206 -28.41 7.25 17.27
N ASN A 207 -28.46 6.69 16.07
CA ASN A 207 -28.84 5.30 15.91
C ASN A 207 -27.77 4.41 16.54
N ILE A 208 -28.17 3.25 17.06
CA ILE A 208 -27.24 2.34 17.73
C ILE A 208 -26.22 1.84 16.70
N ALA A 209 -24.95 2.10 16.96
CA ALA A 209 -23.83 1.81 16.07
C ALA A 209 -22.59 1.42 16.91
N HIS A 210 -21.49 0.99 16.27
CA HIS A 210 -20.29 0.48 16.94
C HIS A 210 -19.08 1.39 16.79
N ASP A 211 -18.43 1.36 15.63
CA ASP A 211 -17.19 2.10 15.38
C ASP A 211 -17.46 3.43 14.67
N LEU A 212 -16.47 4.32 14.64
CA LEU A 212 -16.53 5.62 13.99
C LEU A 212 -15.44 5.74 12.93
N SER A 213 -15.75 6.46 11.85
CA SER A 213 -14.74 6.92 10.90
C SER A 213 -15.08 8.30 10.35
N TRP A 214 -14.13 8.94 9.68
CA TRP A 214 -14.23 10.31 9.20
C TRP A 214 -13.78 10.38 7.73
N ASP A 215 -14.60 10.97 6.86
CA ASP A 215 -14.27 11.11 5.43
C ASP A 215 -13.69 12.50 5.06
N GLY A 216 -13.40 13.35 6.06
CA GLY A 216 -13.04 14.75 5.85
C GLY A 216 -14.24 15.72 5.88
N THR A 217 -15.48 15.22 5.83
CA THR A 217 -16.72 16.03 5.83
C THR A 217 -17.81 15.48 6.75
N TYR A 218 -17.92 14.16 6.86
CA TYR A 218 -18.98 13.46 7.58
C TYR A 218 -18.42 12.34 8.44
N ILE A 219 -19.12 12.13 9.55
CA ILE A 219 -18.87 11.08 10.51
C ILE A 219 -19.63 9.84 10.03
N TRP A 220 -18.91 8.74 9.88
CA TRP A 220 -19.46 7.45 9.50
C TRP A 220 -19.52 6.53 10.70
N SER A 221 -20.55 5.69 10.77
CA SER A 221 -20.67 4.67 11.79
C SER A 221 -21.36 3.42 11.24
N THR A 222 -21.00 2.25 11.75
CA THR A 222 -21.55 0.96 11.32
C THR A 222 -22.44 0.37 12.40
N SER A 223 -23.50 -0.34 12.01
CA SER A 223 -24.41 -1.01 12.94
C SER A 223 -24.80 -2.39 12.48
N TYR A 224 -25.19 -3.24 13.45
CA TYR A 224 -25.58 -4.63 13.25
C TYR A 224 -27.07 -4.87 13.52
N PHE A 225 -27.88 -3.80 13.65
CA PHE A 225 -29.31 -3.92 13.95
C PHE A 225 -30.12 -4.25 12.71
N GLY A 226 -31.06 -5.19 12.85
CA GLY A 226 -31.98 -5.58 11.77
C GLY A 226 -31.53 -6.85 11.04
N ALA A 227 -32.09 -7.07 9.84
CA ALA A 227 -31.75 -8.23 9.00
C ALA A 227 -30.45 -8.03 8.20
N HIS A 228 -30.05 -6.78 8.01
CA HIS A 228 -28.83 -6.36 7.34
C HIS A 228 -28.21 -5.22 8.14
N PRO A 229 -26.87 -5.12 8.21
CA PRO A 229 -26.22 -3.98 8.85
C PRO A 229 -26.41 -2.68 8.04
N HIS A 230 -26.15 -1.56 8.71
CA HIS A 230 -26.27 -0.23 8.13
C HIS A 230 -25.00 0.59 8.33
N LEU A 231 -24.68 1.41 7.33
CA LEU A 231 -23.75 2.52 7.42
C LEU A 231 -24.55 3.80 7.63
N TYR A 232 -24.33 4.45 8.77
CA TYR A 232 -24.88 5.77 9.06
C TYR A 232 -23.86 6.84 8.74
N LYS A 233 -24.35 7.95 8.20
CA LYS A 233 -23.57 9.15 7.89
C LYS A 233 -24.16 10.32 8.65
N TYR A 234 -23.36 11.00 9.46
CA TYR A 234 -23.75 12.15 10.26
C TYR A 234 -22.90 13.37 9.90
N ASP A 235 -23.47 14.56 10.04
CA ASP A 235 -22.67 15.80 10.03
C ASP A 235 -22.11 16.12 11.42
N THR A 236 -21.26 17.15 11.50
CA THR A 236 -20.64 17.62 12.76
C THR A 236 -21.62 18.38 13.68
N SER A 237 -22.90 18.49 13.32
CA SER A 237 -23.97 18.90 14.24
C SER A 237 -24.68 17.70 14.89
N GLY A 238 -24.25 16.48 14.57
CA GLY A 238 -24.86 15.23 15.01
C GLY A 238 -26.12 14.85 14.25
N ALA A 239 -26.44 15.53 13.15
CA ALA A 239 -27.64 15.22 12.36
C ALA A 239 -27.37 14.08 11.37
N LEU A 240 -28.27 13.10 11.33
CA LEU A 240 -28.21 11.98 10.38
C LEU A 240 -28.47 12.48 8.96
N GLN A 241 -27.52 12.20 8.07
CA GLN A 241 -27.53 12.60 6.66
C GLN A 241 -27.88 11.43 5.74
N SER A 242 -27.44 10.21 6.08
CA SER A 242 -27.73 9.02 5.29
C SER A 242 -27.78 7.78 6.16
N ASP A 243 -28.59 6.82 5.70
CA ASP A 243 -28.72 5.48 6.24
C ASP A 243 -28.65 4.51 5.05
N ILE A 244 -27.56 3.76 4.96
CA ILE A 244 -27.21 2.92 3.82
C ILE A 244 -27.15 1.46 4.28
N THR A 245 -28.02 0.61 3.75
CA THR A 245 -27.96 -0.83 4.00
C THR A 245 -26.79 -1.47 3.25
N ILE A 246 -25.98 -2.28 3.93
CA ILE A 246 -24.95 -3.08 3.27
C ILE A 246 -25.64 -4.29 2.62
N THR A 247 -25.45 -4.47 1.31
CA THR A 247 -26.30 -5.36 0.51
C THR A 247 -25.92 -6.85 0.51
N ASP A 248 -24.88 -7.24 1.26
CA ASP A 248 -24.40 -8.63 1.37
C ASP A 248 -24.82 -9.27 2.72
N GLU A 249 -24.56 -10.56 2.91
CA GLU A 249 -24.82 -11.29 4.16
C GLU A 249 -23.86 -10.84 5.29
N ALA A 250 -24.17 -9.76 6.01
CA ALA A 250 -23.42 -9.44 7.24
C ALA A 250 -24.20 -9.82 8.50
N ASN A 251 -23.48 -10.43 9.45
CA ASN A 251 -23.86 -10.44 10.85
C ASN A 251 -22.67 -9.99 11.69
N PHE A 252 -22.82 -8.81 12.30
CA PHE A 252 -21.90 -8.21 13.28
C PHE A 252 -20.66 -7.48 12.70
N PRO A 253 -20.86 -6.38 11.91
CA PRO A 253 -19.78 -5.43 11.66
C PRO A 253 -19.34 -4.78 12.98
N THR A 254 -18.06 -4.86 13.28
CA THR A 254 -17.50 -4.40 14.56
C THR A 254 -16.57 -3.22 14.43
N ALA A 255 -15.82 -3.13 13.34
CA ALA A 255 -14.88 -2.04 13.07
C ALA A 255 -15.09 -1.46 11.67
N MET A 256 -14.76 -0.18 11.49
CA MET A 256 -14.84 0.46 10.18
C MET A 256 -13.79 1.54 9.96
N ALA A 257 -13.40 1.75 8.71
CA ALA A 257 -12.52 2.84 8.33
C ALA A 257 -12.90 3.38 6.94
N TYR A 258 -13.07 4.70 6.83
CA TYR A 258 -13.24 5.36 5.54
C TYR A 258 -11.85 5.58 4.92
N ASP A 259 -11.65 5.05 3.72
CA ASP A 259 -10.42 5.22 2.95
C ASP A 259 -10.59 6.39 2.00
N THR A 260 -10.00 7.53 2.36
CA THR A 260 -10.01 8.75 1.56
C THR A 260 -9.14 8.64 0.31
N HIS A 261 -8.14 7.75 0.29
CA HIS A 261 -7.28 7.52 -0.88
C HIS A 261 -8.04 6.82 -2.00
N ASN A 262 -8.85 5.82 -1.65
CA ASN A 262 -9.57 4.98 -2.62
C ASN A 262 -11.08 5.24 -2.69
N ASN A 263 -11.61 6.12 -1.84
CA ASN A 263 -13.02 6.44 -1.73
C ASN A 263 -13.90 5.19 -1.50
N CYS A 264 -13.49 4.37 -0.52
CA CYS A 264 -14.21 3.18 -0.09
C CYS A 264 -14.31 3.12 1.44
N ILE A 265 -15.17 2.24 1.96
CA ILE A 265 -15.25 1.97 3.40
C ILE A 265 -14.78 0.54 3.65
N TRP A 266 -13.78 0.40 4.48
CA TRP A 266 -13.34 -0.87 5.03
C TRP A 266 -14.23 -1.23 6.22
N VAL A 267 -14.71 -2.47 6.27
CA VAL A 267 -15.48 -2.97 7.42
C VAL A 267 -14.92 -4.33 7.83
N VAL A 268 -14.68 -4.51 9.13
CA VAL A 268 -14.44 -5.83 9.69
C VAL A 268 -15.78 -6.44 10.10
N ASN A 269 -16.04 -7.63 9.59
CA ASN A 269 -17.21 -8.42 9.92
C ASN A 269 -16.79 -9.67 10.71
N THR A 270 -17.22 -9.75 11.96
CA THR A 270 -16.90 -10.85 12.86
C THR A 270 -18.14 -11.73 13.04
N ASN A 271 -18.23 -12.79 12.26
CA ASN A 271 -19.28 -13.78 12.43
C ASN A 271 -19.00 -14.67 13.66
N SER A 272 -19.99 -15.48 14.07
CA SER A 272 -19.83 -16.60 15.01
C SER A 272 -18.96 -17.76 14.47
N THR A 273 -18.24 -17.53 13.37
CA THR A 273 -17.27 -18.42 12.74
C THR A 273 -15.86 -17.91 13.06
N PRO A 274 -14.83 -18.76 13.13
CA PRO A 274 -13.51 -18.37 13.62
C PRO A 274 -12.73 -17.43 12.68
N GLU A 275 -13.32 -16.96 11.58
CA GLU A 275 -12.66 -16.15 10.55
C GLU A 275 -13.05 -14.67 10.67
N THR A 276 -12.04 -13.80 10.73
CA THR A 276 -12.21 -12.35 10.63
C THR A 276 -12.24 -11.96 9.15
N LYS A 277 -13.39 -11.50 8.65
CA LYS A 277 -13.52 -11.00 7.27
C LYS A 277 -13.36 -9.49 7.21
N VAL A 278 -12.63 -9.00 6.22
CA VAL A 278 -12.50 -7.59 5.91
C VAL A 278 -13.16 -7.33 4.55
N TRP A 279 -14.03 -6.34 4.50
CA TRP A 279 -14.83 -5.98 3.34
C TRP A 279 -14.47 -4.59 2.83
N GLN A 280 -14.37 -4.47 1.52
CA GLN A 280 -14.38 -3.19 0.84
C GLN A 280 -15.81 -2.86 0.43
N ILE A 281 -16.31 -1.69 0.84
CA ILE A 281 -17.68 -1.28 0.59
C ILE A 281 -17.68 0.01 -0.24
N ASN A 282 -18.55 0.05 -1.24
CA ASN A 282 -18.86 1.28 -1.96
C ASN A 282 -19.71 2.21 -1.06
N PRO A 283 -19.23 3.42 -0.73
CA PRO A 283 -19.86 4.30 0.27
C PRO A 283 -21.19 4.90 -0.22
N VAL A 284 -21.52 4.78 -1.50
CA VAL A 284 -22.76 5.31 -2.09
C VAL A 284 -23.83 4.23 -2.16
N SER A 285 -23.48 3.03 -2.64
CA SER A 285 -24.46 1.95 -2.85
C SER A 285 -24.60 1.00 -1.66
N GLY A 286 -23.62 0.96 -0.74
CA GLY A 286 -23.54 -0.06 0.30
C GLY A 286 -23.14 -1.45 -0.21
N ALA A 287 -22.74 -1.56 -1.49
CA ALA A 287 -22.32 -2.83 -2.06
C ALA A 287 -20.93 -3.23 -1.57
N VAL A 288 -20.76 -4.49 -1.16
CA VAL A 288 -19.44 -5.10 -0.96
C VAL A 288 -18.81 -5.32 -2.34
N ILE A 289 -17.65 -4.69 -2.58
CA ILE A 289 -16.95 -4.70 -3.88
C ILE A 289 -15.69 -5.58 -3.89
N ASP A 290 -15.10 -5.84 -2.72
CA ASP A 290 -14.09 -6.88 -2.49
C ASP A 290 -14.19 -7.39 -1.05
N SER A 291 -13.64 -8.58 -0.78
CA SER A 291 -13.49 -9.10 0.57
C SER A 291 -12.33 -10.08 0.70
N TRP A 292 -11.80 -10.21 1.91
CA TRP A 292 -10.85 -11.27 2.26
C TRP A 292 -11.00 -11.73 3.71
N THR A 293 -10.38 -12.87 4.02
CA THR A 293 -10.20 -13.34 5.38
C THR A 293 -8.83 -12.90 5.87
N LEU A 294 -8.77 -12.18 6.99
CA LEU A 294 -7.53 -11.71 7.59
C LEU A 294 -6.73 -12.87 8.19
N THR A 295 -5.42 -12.90 7.93
CA THR A 295 -4.50 -13.92 8.45
C THR A 295 -3.21 -13.31 9.01
N ASP A 296 -2.60 -14.00 9.97
CA ASP A 296 -1.25 -13.73 10.51
C ASP A 296 -0.29 -14.91 10.20
N GLY A 297 -0.57 -15.64 9.13
CA GLY A 297 -0.04 -16.99 8.89
C GLY A 297 -0.95 -18.10 9.45
N ASN A 298 -1.92 -17.76 10.30
CA ASN A 298 -3.07 -18.58 10.64
C ASN A 298 -4.37 -17.78 10.48
N THR A 299 -5.51 -18.47 10.50
CA THR A 299 -6.82 -17.81 10.61
C THR A 299 -6.95 -17.15 11.97
N LEU A 300 -7.08 -15.82 12.00
CA LEU A 300 -7.29 -15.06 13.23
C LEU A 300 -8.72 -15.28 13.76
N SER A 301 -8.80 -15.95 14.92
CA SER A 301 -10.05 -16.11 15.67
C SER A 301 -10.19 -15.02 16.72
N GLY A 302 -11.23 -14.19 16.68
CA GLY A 302 -11.51 -13.17 17.68
C GLY A 302 -12.26 -11.99 17.09
N VAL A 303 -12.51 -10.97 17.90
CA VAL A 303 -13.25 -9.78 17.48
C VAL A 303 -12.28 -8.60 17.40
N THR A 304 -12.14 -8.03 16.20
CA THR A 304 -11.51 -6.73 15.98
C THR A 304 -12.58 -5.67 16.18
N TYR A 305 -12.40 -4.78 17.15
CA TYR A 305 -13.45 -3.82 17.53
C TYR A 305 -13.25 -2.43 16.91
N GLY A 306 -12.03 -2.07 16.49
CA GLY A 306 -11.73 -0.76 15.93
C GLY A 306 -10.74 -0.83 14.77
N MET A 307 -10.87 0.08 13.82
CA MET A 307 -10.02 0.17 12.65
C MET A 307 -9.87 1.61 12.16
N CYS A 308 -8.71 1.96 11.60
CA CYS A 308 -8.54 3.18 10.82
C CYS A 308 -7.64 2.92 9.60
N VAL A 309 -7.66 3.83 8.63
CA VAL A 309 -6.75 3.76 7.46
C VAL A 309 -5.43 4.42 7.84
N ASP A 310 -4.33 3.85 7.39
CA ASP A 310 -3.02 4.47 7.54
C ASP A 310 -2.95 5.79 6.73
N SER A 311 -2.20 6.78 7.23
CA SER A 311 -1.94 8.04 6.54
C SER A 311 -1.23 7.84 5.21
N LYS A 312 -0.39 6.79 5.08
CA LYS A 312 0.15 6.32 3.80
C LYS A 312 -0.83 5.28 3.19
N PRO A 313 -1.10 5.33 1.88
CA PRO A 313 -2.05 4.43 1.25
C PRO A 313 -1.59 2.96 1.32
N GLY A 314 -2.55 2.02 1.31
CA GLY A 314 -2.27 0.59 1.20
C GLY A 314 -2.27 -0.18 2.52
N TYR A 315 -2.41 0.51 3.65
CA TYR A 315 -2.43 -0.11 4.98
C TYR A 315 -3.67 0.25 5.80
N LEU A 316 -4.02 -0.66 6.71
CA LEU A 316 -5.04 -0.47 7.74
C LEU A 316 -4.42 -0.70 9.11
N TRP A 317 -4.87 0.08 10.08
CA TRP A 317 -4.61 -0.14 11.50
C TRP A 317 -5.84 -0.78 12.15
N MET A 318 -5.64 -1.87 12.87
CA MET A 318 -6.72 -2.63 13.53
C MET A 318 -6.39 -2.88 15.00
N VAL A 319 -7.39 -2.78 15.88
CA VAL A 319 -7.21 -3.19 17.28
C VAL A 319 -7.75 -4.58 17.54
N TYR A 320 -6.93 -5.41 18.19
CA TYR A 320 -7.29 -6.77 18.55
C TYR A 320 -6.81 -7.07 19.97
N GLY A 321 -7.74 -7.22 20.90
CA GLY A 321 -7.40 -7.38 22.32
C GLY A 321 -6.65 -6.17 22.87
N SER A 322 -5.36 -6.31 23.14
CA SER A 322 -4.45 -5.25 23.60
C SER A 322 -3.39 -4.86 22.55
N THR A 323 -3.59 -5.27 21.30
CA THR A 323 -2.62 -5.08 20.21
C THR A 323 -3.18 -4.12 19.18
N LEU A 324 -2.35 -3.18 18.74
CA LEU A 324 -2.54 -2.41 17.52
C LEU A 324 -1.79 -3.14 16.39
N ARG A 325 -2.50 -3.50 15.31
CA ARG A 325 -1.96 -4.27 14.19
C ARG A 325 -1.93 -3.41 12.93
N LYS A 326 -0.82 -3.41 12.21
CA LYS A 326 -0.75 -2.90 10.83
C LYS A 326 -1.02 -4.05 9.87
N VAL A 327 -1.90 -3.81 8.90
CA VAL A 327 -2.38 -4.79 7.94
C VAL A 327 -2.15 -4.25 6.53
N SER A 328 -1.47 -5.04 5.70
CA SER A 328 -1.30 -4.73 4.27
C SER A 328 -2.56 -5.11 3.50
N ILE A 329 -3.14 -4.15 2.77
CA ILE A 329 -4.29 -4.39 1.90
C ILE A 329 -3.89 -5.26 0.70
N ALA A 330 -2.70 -5.03 0.16
CA ALA A 330 -2.18 -5.77 -1.00
C ALA A 330 -1.88 -7.24 -0.65
N GLU A 331 -1.23 -7.47 0.49
CA GLU A 331 -0.85 -8.81 0.94
C GLU A 331 -1.99 -9.53 1.67
N LYS A 332 -3.01 -8.79 2.12
CA LYS A 332 -4.17 -9.29 2.86
C LYS A 332 -3.77 -9.98 4.18
N SER A 333 -2.69 -9.51 4.80
CA SER A 333 -2.08 -10.08 6.01
C SER A 333 -1.63 -9.00 7.00
N VAL A 334 -1.48 -9.40 8.27
CA VAL A 334 -0.81 -8.60 9.29
C VAL A 334 0.67 -8.49 8.96
N VAL A 335 1.22 -7.27 8.95
CA VAL A 335 2.65 -7.00 8.70
C VAL A 335 3.39 -6.62 9.98
N LYS A 336 2.70 -5.99 10.94
CA LYS A 336 3.28 -5.60 12.23
C LYS A 336 2.24 -5.63 13.35
N ASP A 337 2.66 -6.05 14.54
CA ASP A 337 1.90 -5.96 15.78
C ASP A 337 2.65 -5.06 16.78
N PHE A 338 1.92 -4.12 17.38
CA PHE A 338 2.37 -3.33 18.53
C PHE A 338 1.53 -3.69 19.75
N THR A 339 2.17 -4.17 20.81
CA THR A 339 1.47 -4.46 22.07
C THR A 339 1.32 -3.18 22.86
N ILE A 340 0.08 -2.78 23.13
CA ILE A 340 -0.20 -1.59 23.94
C ILE A 340 0.01 -1.95 25.43
N PRO A 341 0.84 -1.19 26.18
CA PRO A 341 1.05 -1.43 27.59
C PRO A 341 -0.25 -1.39 28.41
N SER A 342 -0.31 -2.20 29.47
CA SER A 342 -1.42 -2.20 30.42
C SER A 342 -0.99 -1.63 31.77
N PRO A 343 -1.80 -0.76 32.41
CA PRO A 343 -2.96 -0.07 31.83
C PRO A 343 -2.53 0.91 30.72
N PRO A 344 -3.41 1.27 29.74
CA PRO A 344 -4.88 1.11 29.72
C PRO A 344 -5.45 -0.03 28.84
N ALA A 345 -4.63 -0.91 28.27
CA ALA A 345 -5.00 -1.81 27.16
C ALA A 345 -5.99 -2.98 27.42
N ALA A 346 -6.92 -2.91 28.37
CA ALA A 346 -7.90 -3.98 28.55
C ALA A 346 -9.06 -3.86 27.53
N LEU A 347 -9.03 -4.67 26.46
CA LEU A 347 -10.00 -4.64 25.37
C LEU A 347 -10.07 -3.27 24.69
N LEU A 348 -9.17 -3.06 23.73
CA LEU A 348 -9.20 -1.92 22.82
C LEU A 348 -10.41 -2.06 21.90
N THR A 349 -11.18 -0.99 21.80
CA THR A 349 -12.44 -0.99 21.06
C THR A 349 -12.46 -0.04 19.88
N GLY A 350 -11.60 0.97 19.85
CA GLY A 350 -11.55 1.96 18.78
C GLY A 350 -10.15 2.54 18.65
N VAL A 351 -9.82 2.95 17.43
CA VAL A 351 -8.53 3.57 17.09
C VAL A 351 -8.75 4.60 15.99
N PHE A 352 -8.03 5.71 16.09
CA PHE A 352 -7.98 6.73 15.05
C PHE A 352 -6.58 7.30 14.96
N GLN A 353 -6.00 7.28 13.76
CA GLN A 353 -4.73 7.92 13.48
C GLN A 353 -4.94 9.42 13.22
N VAL A 354 -4.18 10.27 13.91
CA VAL A 354 -4.24 11.73 13.74
C VAL A 354 -3.11 12.22 12.84
N GLU A 355 -1.91 11.70 13.10
CA GLU A 355 -0.68 11.92 12.34
C GLU A 355 0.00 10.56 12.15
N THR A 356 1.04 10.47 11.32
CA THR A 356 1.62 9.17 10.90
C THR A 356 1.93 8.23 12.07
N ASN A 357 2.44 8.74 13.19
CA ASN A 357 2.75 7.94 14.38
C ASN A 357 1.79 8.12 15.56
N GLU A 358 0.82 9.01 15.46
CA GLU A 358 -0.02 9.42 16.60
C GLU A 358 -1.43 8.86 16.48
N PHE A 359 -1.88 8.18 17.53
CA PHE A 359 -3.22 7.57 17.57
C PHE A 359 -3.99 7.96 18.82
N TRP A 360 -5.29 8.15 18.66
CA TRP A 360 -6.24 8.07 19.76
C TRP A 360 -6.88 6.70 19.81
N MET A 361 -7.04 6.20 21.02
CA MET A 361 -7.62 4.88 21.27
C MET A 361 -8.69 4.96 22.36
N VAL A 362 -9.62 4.01 22.31
CA VAL A 362 -10.58 3.77 23.39
C VAL A 362 -10.48 2.34 23.88
N SER A 363 -10.67 2.15 25.19
CA SER A 363 -10.80 0.86 25.84
C SER A 363 -12.19 0.73 26.45
N GLY A 364 -13.01 -0.14 25.86
CA GLY A 364 -14.40 -0.35 26.26
C GLY A 364 -14.55 -0.94 27.66
N ASN A 365 -13.65 -1.81 28.10
CA ASN A 365 -13.74 -2.42 29.44
C ASN A 365 -13.21 -1.51 30.55
N ASN A 366 -12.16 -0.75 30.28
CA ASN A 366 -11.63 0.20 31.26
C ASN A 366 -12.39 1.53 31.23
N ASN A 367 -13.22 1.74 30.21
CA ASN A 367 -13.94 2.99 30.00
C ASN A 367 -12.96 4.16 29.96
N VAL A 368 -11.92 4.08 29.15
CA VAL A 368 -10.94 5.16 28.99
C VAL A 368 -10.69 5.46 27.53
N PHE A 369 -10.22 6.68 27.28
CA PHE A 369 -9.59 7.09 26.03
C PHE A 369 -8.20 7.62 26.32
N PHE A 370 -7.28 7.39 25.39
CA PHE A 370 -5.87 7.72 25.57
C PHE A 370 -5.18 7.92 24.23
N LYS A 371 -4.10 8.70 24.27
CA LYS A 371 -3.21 8.86 23.12
C LYS A 371 -2.09 7.82 23.19
N ILE A 372 -1.68 7.31 22.04
CA ILE A 372 -0.41 6.61 21.89
C ILE A 372 0.41 7.26 20.78
N GLU A 373 1.71 7.04 20.85
CA GLU A 373 2.67 7.40 19.82
C GLU A 373 3.56 6.19 19.55
N ILE A 374 3.83 5.92 18.27
CA ILE A 374 4.86 4.96 17.84
C ILE A 374 6.16 5.76 17.72
N THR A 375 7.21 5.36 18.42
CA THR A 375 8.50 6.08 18.43
C THR A 375 9.63 5.09 18.25
N GLU A 376 10.71 5.47 17.58
CA GLU A 376 11.95 4.67 17.48
C GLU A 376 12.56 4.32 18.85
#